data_AF-A0A550BSE5-F1
#
_entry.id   AF-A0A550BSE5-F1
#
_cell.length_a   1.000
_cell.length_b   1.000
_cell.length_c   1.000
_cell.angle_alpha   90.00
_cell.angle_beta   90.00
_cell.angle_gamma   90.00
#
_symmetry.space_group_name_H-M   'P 1'
#
loop_
_entity.id
_entity.type
_entity.pdbx_description
1 polymer ?
#
loop_
_entity_poly.entity_id
_entity_poly.type
_entity_poly.pdbx_seq_one_letter_code
_entity_poly.pdbx_strand_id
1 'polypeptide(L)'
;YARVRRLADGDDMYASKMVRHAEDRRDATHVKYDLLVDKNKGNRRLAPEFVVESFYGQLENIFLVELSAAARNDLDRSDEGPSGSPLILFLAGIRKCHTTFDPPISNPVYTESASTALSGYEVVDITTIQCLVGRTKRSVEPGGHPWAIIDRSTVLNRSYYVPDE
;
A
#
# COMPACT_ATOMS: atom_id res chain seq x y z
N TYR A 1 4.41 -5.83 -15.97
CA TYR A 1 3.02 -5.51 -15.60
C TYR A 1 3.01 -4.12 -14.97
N ALA A 2 2.10 -3.21 -15.35
CA ALA A 2 2.15 -1.81 -14.88
C ALA A 2 0.83 -1.30 -14.26
N ARG A 3 -0.23 -2.12 -14.37
CA ARG A 3 -1.56 -1.88 -13.80
C ARG A 3 -2.00 -3.15 -13.07
N VAL A 4 -2.63 -3.00 -11.92
CA VAL A 4 -3.33 -4.06 -11.20
C VAL A 4 -4.73 -3.58 -10.83
N ARG A 5 -5.71 -4.48 -10.85
CA ARG A 5 -7.06 -4.24 -10.35
C ARG A 5 -7.30 -5.14 -9.16
N ARG A 6 -7.74 -4.57 -8.03
CA ARG A 6 -8.20 -5.38 -6.89
C ARG A 6 -9.52 -6.05 -7.26
N LEU A 7 -9.68 -7.33 -6.92
CA LEU A 7 -10.90 -8.09 -7.21
C LEU A 7 -12.13 -7.50 -6.51
N ALA A 8 -13.34 -7.96 -6.90
CA ALA A 8 -14.64 -7.50 -6.39
C ALA A 8 -14.88 -5.99 -6.62
N ASP A 9 -14.69 -5.54 -7.86
CA ASP A 9 -14.87 -4.14 -8.28
C ASP A 9 -14.04 -3.12 -7.48
N GLY A 10 -12.87 -3.56 -7.01
CA GLY A 10 -11.91 -2.72 -6.33
C GLY A 10 -11.16 -1.75 -7.25
N ASP A 11 -10.21 -1.02 -6.67
CA ASP A 11 -9.52 0.05 -7.38
C ASP A 11 -8.57 -0.44 -8.49
N ASP A 12 -8.44 0.37 -9.54
CA ASP A 12 -7.36 0.27 -10.53
C ASP A 12 -6.15 1.06 -10.02
N MET A 13 -5.03 0.35 -9.83
CA MET A 13 -3.78 0.90 -9.30
C MET A 13 -2.67 0.77 -10.34
N TYR A 14 -1.78 1.75 -10.37
CA TYR A 14 -0.70 1.84 -11.35
C TYR A 14 0.66 1.96 -10.67
N ALA A 15 1.65 1.31 -11.28
CA ALA A 15 3.04 1.39 -10.86
C ALA A 15 3.69 2.66 -11.44
N SER A 16 4.05 3.62 -10.58
CA SER A 16 4.49 4.96 -10.99
C SER A 16 5.75 4.97 -11.87
N LYS A 17 6.67 4.02 -11.69
CA LYS A 17 7.88 3.91 -12.51
C LYS A 17 7.69 3.16 -13.82
N MET A 18 6.53 2.54 -14.02
CA MET A 18 6.24 1.68 -15.17
C MET A 18 5.23 2.30 -16.14
N VAL A 19 4.54 3.37 -15.73
CA VAL A 19 3.53 4.07 -16.52
C VAL A 19 3.94 5.51 -16.71
N ARG A 20 3.78 6.05 -17.92
CA ARG A 20 3.98 7.48 -18.16
C ARG A 20 2.86 8.28 -17.49
N HIS A 21 3.25 9.25 -16.67
CA HIS A 21 2.32 10.21 -16.12
C HIS A 21 1.87 11.19 -17.21
N ALA A 22 0.56 11.40 -17.31
CA ALA A 22 -0.04 12.51 -18.05
C ALA A 22 -0.56 13.52 -17.02
N GLU A 23 -0.36 14.81 -17.26
CA GLU A 23 -0.66 15.89 -16.31
C GLU A 23 -2.15 15.92 -15.90
N ASP A 24 -3.05 15.61 -16.84
CA ASP A 24 -4.51 15.60 -16.63
C ASP A 24 -5.04 14.28 -16.02
N ARG A 25 -4.15 13.36 -15.64
CA ARG A 25 -4.56 12.06 -15.13
C ARG A 25 -4.62 12.07 -13.60
N ARG A 26 -5.71 11.55 -13.05
CA ARG A 26 -5.79 11.24 -11.61
C ARG A 26 -4.63 10.33 -11.21
N ASP A 27 -3.93 10.70 -10.15
CA ASP A 27 -2.82 9.91 -9.65
C ASP A 27 -3.32 8.67 -8.89
N ALA A 28 -3.33 7.55 -9.60
CA ALA A 28 -3.73 6.24 -9.08
C ALA A 28 -2.52 5.36 -8.70
N THR A 29 -1.48 5.99 -8.12
CA THR A 29 -0.25 5.30 -7.70
C THR A 29 -0.11 5.15 -6.18
N HIS A 30 -0.95 5.82 -5.39
CA HIS A 30 -0.87 5.78 -3.93
C HIS A 30 -1.83 4.77 -3.34
N VAL A 31 -1.32 3.93 -2.45
CA VAL A 31 -2.05 2.78 -1.91
C VAL A 31 -1.97 2.72 -0.39
N LYS A 32 -3.00 2.11 0.21
CA LYS A 32 -2.99 1.60 1.56
C LYS A 32 -2.73 0.10 1.53
N TYR A 33 -1.86 -0.39 2.41
CA TYR A 33 -1.52 -1.80 2.51
C TYR A 33 -1.37 -2.19 3.97
N ASP A 34 -1.74 -3.43 4.28
CA ASP A 34 -1.74 -3.96 5.64
C ASP A 34 -0.64 -5.02 5.77
N LEU A 35 0.19 -4.89 6.80
CA LEU A 35 1.25 -5.84 7.10
C LEU A 35 1.12 -6.35 8.54
N LEU A 36 1.63 -7.57 8.75
CA LEU A 36 1.82 -8.12 10.08
C LEU A 36 3.11 -7.57 10.69
N VAL A 37 2.98 -6.82 11.77
CA VAL A 37 4.09 -6.22 12.51
C VAL A 37 4.20 -6.92 13.87
N ASP A 38 5.42 -7.30 14.23
CA ASP A 38 5.68 -7.81 15.57
C ASP A 38 5.65 -6.66 16.58
N LYS A 39 4.63 -6.68 17.44
CA LYS A 39 4.46 -5.73 18.55
C LYS A 39 5.61 -5.79 19.55
N ASN A 40 6.27 -6.94 19.66
CA ASN A 40 7.39 -7.18 20.57
C ASN A 40 8.77 -6.98 19.92
N LYS A 41 8.85 -6.38 18.72
CA LYS A 41 10.11 -6.18 17.97
C LYS A 41 11.22 -5.50 18.78
N GLY A 42 10.87 -4.63 19.74
CA GLY A 42 11.83 -3.95 20.62
C GLY A 42 12.35 -4.80 21.78
N ASN A 43 11.70 -5.93 22.11
CA ASN A 43 12.04 -6.79 23.24
C ASN A 43 12.23 -8.24 22.80
N ARG A 44 13.47 -8.58 22.43
CA ARG A 44 13.88 -9.91 21.92
C ARG A 44 13.65 -11.08 22.89
N ARG A 45 13.29 -10.82 24.15
CA ARG A 45 13.02 -11.85 25.17
C ARG A 45 11.57 -12.32 25.18
N LEU A 46 10.66 -11.56 24.58
CA LEU A 46 9.26 -11.95 24.45
C LEU A 46 9.05 -12.71 23.15
N ALA A 47 8.08 -13.62 23.15
CA ALA A 47 7.65 -14.28 21.92
C ALA A 47 7.05 -13.23 20.96
N PRO A 48 7.29 -13.35 19.64
CA PRO A 48 6.69 -12.47 18.66
C PRO A 48 5.17 -12.47 18.76
N GLU A 49 4.56 -11.29 18.75
CA GLU A 49 3.10 -11.10 18.72
C GLU A 49 2.79 -10.25 17.48
N PHE A 50 2.28 -10.89 16.44
CA PHE A 50 1.99 -10.23 15.18
C PHE A 50 0.61 -9.57 15.22
N VAL A 51 0.59 -8.28 14.91
CA VAL A 51 -0.64 -7.48 14.76
C VAL A 51 -0.70 -6.88 13.37
N VAL A 52 -1.91 -6.71 12.84
CA VAL A 52 -2.11 -6.03 11.55
C VAL A 52 -1.95 -4.53 11.76
N GLU A 53 -1.08 -3.92 10.96
CA GLU A 53 -0.89 -2.47 10.92
C GLU A 53 -1.03 -1.98 9.48
N SER A 54 -1.74 -0.86 9.30
CA SER A 54 -1.94 -0.23 8.00
C SER A 54 -0.84 0.80 7.70
N PHE A 55 -0.33 0.75 6.48
CA PHE A 55 0.66 1.66 5.95
C PHE A 55 0.16 2.33 4.67
N TYR A 56 0.84 3.41 4.29
CA TYR A 56 0.58 4.15 3.06
C TYR A 56 1.87 4.30 2.28
N GLY A 57 1.77 4.26 0.95
CA GLY A 57 2.94 4.35 0.09
C GLY A 57 2.58 4.54 -1.37
N GLN A 58 3.58 4.85 -2.18
CA GLN A 58 3.47 4.89 -3.62
C GLN A 58 3.86 3.53 -4.22
N LEU A 59 2.95 2.90 -4.96
CA LEU A 59 3.24 1.74 -5.78
C LEU A 59 4.15 2.18 -6.94
N GLU A 60 5.39 1.72 -6.93
CA GLU A 60 6.38 2.08 -7.94
C GLU A 60 6.54 1.01 -9.01
N ASN A 61 6.54 -0.26 -8.60
CA ASN A 61 6.80 -1.41 -9.45
C ASN A 61 5.86 -2.57 -9.14
N ILE A 62 5.57 -3.39 -10.15
CA ILE A 62 4.92 -4.69 -9.99
C ILE A 62 5.85 -5.75 -10.55
N PHE A 63 6.23 -6.70 -9.71
CA PHE A 63 7.06 -7.84 -10.08
C PHE A 63 6.18 -9.07 -10.26
N LEU A 64 6.45 -9.83 -11.32
CA LEU A 64 5.97 -11.19 -11.47
C LEU A 64 7.18 -12.10 -11.24
N VAL A 65 7.11 -12.92 -10.21
CA VAL A 65 8.14 -13.89 -9.87
C VAL A 65 7.57 -15.28 -10.13
N GLU A 66 8.18 -16.00 -11.06
CA GLU A 66 7.86 -17.40 -11.31
C GLU A 66 8.81 -18.28 -10.50
N LEU A 67 8.26 -19.03 -9.57
CA LEU A 67 8.99 -20.03 -8.80
C LEU A 67 8.81 -21.39 -9.44
N SER A 68 9.93 -22.09 -9.64
CA SER A 68 9.91 -23.46 -10.15
C SER A 68 9.13 -24.38 -9.20
N ALA A 69 8.61 -25.48 -9.74
CA ALA A 69 7.91 -26.48 -8.93
C ALA A 69 8.77 -27.01 -7.77
N ALA A 70 10.09 -27.10 -7.95
CA ALA A 70 11.02 -27.47 -6.90
C ALA A 70 11.07 -26.42 -5.78
N ALA A 71 11.23 -25.14 -6.12
CA ALA A 71 11.28 -24.04 -5.15
C ALA A 71 9.94 -23.84 -4.42
N ARG A 72 8.81 -24.18 -5.07
CA ARG A 72 7.48 -24.13 -4.46
C ARG A 72 7.34 -25.13 -3.31
N ASN A 73 7.85 -26.35 -3.47
CA ASN A 73 7.73 -27.40 -2.45
C ASN A 73 8.39 -27.00 -1.12
N ASP A 74 9.40 -26.14 -1.17
CA ASP A 74 10.10 -25.64 0.02
C ASP A 74 9.31 -24.56 0.80
N LEU A 75 8.23 -24.00 0.21
CA LEU A 75 7.47 -22.88 0.77
C LEU A 75 6.21 -23.30 1.55
N ASP A 76 5.98 -24.60 1.76
CA ASP A 76 4.77 -25.15 2.40
C ASP A 76 3.43 -24.62 1.81
N ARG A 77 3.47 -24.09 0.59
CA ARG A 77 2.28 -23.66 -0.18
C ARG A 77 1.75 -24.82 -1.04
N SER A 78 1.37 -25.90 -0.36
CA SER A 78 0.74 -27.07 -0.99
C SER A 78 -0.61 -26.75 -1.65
N ASP A 79 -1.22 -25.64 -1.27
CA ASP A 79 -2.64 -25.37 -1.48
C ASP A 79 -2.92 -24.71 -2.84
N GLU A 80 -1.91 -24.11 -3.47
CA GLU A 80 -2.04 -23.28 -4.68
C GLU A 80 -1.81 -24.07 -5.99
N GLY A 81 -2.64 -25.08 -6.27
CA GLY A 81 -2.69 -25.77 -7.57
C GLY A 81 -1.94 -27.11 -7.64
N PRO A 82 -2.02 -27.83 -8.77
CA PRO A 82 -1.54 -29.21 -8.90
C PRO A 82 -0.04 -29.34 -8.62
N SER A 83 0.34 -30.41 -7.92
CA SER A 83 1.74 -30.75 -7.65
C SER A 83 2.51 -30.84 -8.97
N GLY A 84 3.53 -29.98 -9.15
CA GLY A 84 4.35 -29.92 -10.36
C GLY A 84 4.20 -28.66 -11.23
N SER A 85 3.23 -27.77 -10.98
CA SER A 85 3.14 -26.49 -11.70
C SER A 85 3.95 -25.37 -11.03
N PRO A 86 4.55 -24.45 -11.80
CA PRO A 86 5.23 -23.28 -11.25
C PRO A 86 4.26 -22.40 -10.45
N LEU A 87 4.78 -21.75 -9.41
CA LEU A 87 4.03 -20.78 -8.59
C LEU A 87 4.33 -19.37 -9.09
N ILE A 88 3.29 -18.62 -9.45
CA ILE A 88 3.41 -17.23 -9.89
C ILE A 88 3.07 -16.32 -8.71
N LEU A 89 4.07 -15.57 -8.25
CA LEU A 89 3.90 -14.55 -7.21
C LEU A 89 3.85 -13.16 -7.84
N PHE A 90 2.86 -12.38 -7.44
CA PHE A 90 2.78 -10.97 -7.76
C PHE A 90 3.23 -10.16 -6.55
N LEU A 91 4.32 -9.40 -6.71
CA LEU A 91 4.87 -8.57 -5.66
C LEU A 91 4.76 -7.09 -6.03
N ALA A 92 4.46 -6.27 -5.03
CA ALA A 92 4.38 -4.83 -5.14
C ALA A 92 5.64 -4.20 -4.56
N GLY A 93 6.34 -3.41 -5.38
CA GLY A 93 7.40 -2.53 -4.93
C GLY A 93 6.83 -1.20 -4.50
N ILE A 94 6.82 -0.93 -3.19
CA ILE A 94 6.17 0.23 -2.59
C ILE A 94 7.23 1.13 -1.95
N ARG A 95 7.19 2.41 -2.29
CA ARG A 95 7.92 3.44 -1.57
C ARG A 95 7.04 3.94 -0.43
N LYS A 96 7.44 3.68 0.81
CA LYS A 96 6.64 3.99 1.99
C LYS A 96 6.54 5.50 2.25
N CYS A 97 5.33 5.97 2.53
CA CYS A 97 5.09 7.31 3.05
C CYS A 97 5.30 7.32 4.55
N HIS A 98 6.18 8.18 5.06
CA HIS A 98 6.26 8.41 6.50
C HIS A 98 5.07 9.28 6.91
N THR A 99 4.03 8.64 7.44
CA THR A 99 2.81 9.32 7.83
C THR A 99 2.83 9.70 9.30
N THR A 100 2.39 10.92 9.58
CA THR A 100 2.05 11.40 10.92
C THR A 100 0.56 11.69 10.96
N PHE A 101 -0.04 11.64 12.15
CA PHE A 101 -1.44 12.00 12.32
C PHE A 101 -1.52 13.50 12.64
N ASP A 102 -2.32 14.24 11.88
CA ASP A 102 -2.59 15.66 12.14
C ASP A 102 -3.95 15.81 12.84
N PRO A 103 -3.98 16.10 14.17
CA PRO A 103 -5.21 16.14 14.96
C PRO A 103 -6.33 17.02 14.38
N PRO A 104 -6.09 18.24 13.86
CA PRO A 104 -7.15 19.09 13.30
C PRO A 104 -7.93 18.52 12.11
N ILE A 105 -7.40 17.55 11.36
CA ILE A 105 -8.05 17.02 10.14
C ILE A 105 -8.40 15.54 10.27
N SER A 106 -7.97 14.89 11.36
CA SER A 106 -8.19 13.47 11.63
C SER A 106 -7.78 12.53 10.49
N ASN A 107 -6.85 12.97 9.63
CA ASN A 107 -6.35 12.22 8.48
C ASN A 107 -4.81 12.07 8.57
N PRO A 108 -4.25 10.96 8.07
CA PRO A 108 -2.80 10.83 7.93
C PRO A 108 -2.24 11.88 6.97
N VAL A 109 -1.13 12.52 7.35
CA VAL A 109 -0.39 13.48 6.52
C VAL A 109 1.05 13.01 6.33
N TYR A 110 1.68 13.43 5.25
CA TYR A 110 3.09 13.13 5.00
C TYR A 110 3.79 14.26 4.23
N THR A 111 5.10 14.33 4.37
CA THR A 111 5.98 15.20 3.58
C THR A 111 6.35 14.52 2.25
N GLU A 112 6.78 15.26 1.22
CA GLU A 112 7.40 14.66 0.01
C GLU A 112 8.90 14.98 -0.09
N SER A 113 9.51 15.54 0.96
CA SER A 113 10.93 15.89 0.90
C SER A 113 11.78 14.63 0.74
N ALA A 114 12.67 14.67 -0.26
CA ALA A 114 13.57 13.60 -0.65
C ALA A 114 14.49 13.11 0.49
N SER A 115 14.59 13.87 1.59
CA SER A 115 15.45 13.57 2.74
C SER A 115 14.71 13.15 4.00
N THR A 116 13.36 13.21 4.08
CA THR A 116 12.67 12.97 5.37
C THR A 116 11.33 12.25 5.27
N ALA A 117 10.78 12.05 4.07
CA ALA A 117 9.36 11.71 3.97
C ALA A 117 8.98 10.54 3.07
N LEU A 118 9.91 10.15 2.21
CA LEU A 118 9.86 8.89 1.48
C LEU A 118 10.77 7.91 2.21
N SER A 119 10.16 7.18 3.14
CA SER A 119 10.83 6.12 3.88
C SER A 119 10.98 4.88 2.98
N GLY A 120 11.82 3.93 3.42
CA GLY A 120 12.37 2.82 2.63
C GLY A 120 11.48 2.17 1.57
N TYR A 121 12.13 1.69 0.51
CA TYR A 121 11.50 0.87 -0.50
C TYR A 121 11.31 -0.55 0.03
N GLU A 122 10.08 -1.05 -0.01
CA GLU A 122 9.76 -2.41 0.41
C GLU A 122 9.07 -3.19 -0.71
N VAL A 123 9.27 -4.51 -0.69
CA VAL A 123 8.63 -5.43 -1.63
C VAL A 123 7.71 -6.32 -0.83
N VAL A 124 6.42 -6.25 -1.12
CA VAL A 124 5.37 -6.97 -0.39
C VAL A 124 4.55 -7.82 -1.35
N ASP A 125 3.84 -8.82 -0.84
CA ASP A 125 2.85 -9.54 -1.64
C ASP A 125 1.74 -8.56 -2.08
N ILE A 126 1.36 -8.57 -3.36
CA ILE A 126 0.41 -7.59 -3.91
C ILE A 126 -0.97 -7.68 -3.23
N THR A 127 -1.31 -8.84 -2.65
CA THR A 127 -2.58 -9.07 -1.94
C THR A 127 -2.69 -8.29 -0.64
N THR A 128 -1.57 -7.80 -0.10
CA THR A 128 -1.55 -6.94 1.10
C THR A 128 -2.13 -5.55 0.83
N ILE A 129 -2.21 -5.13 -0.43
CA ILE A 129 -2.77 -3.85 -0.84
C ILE A 129 -4.30 -3.87 -0.67
N GLN A 130 -4.79 -2.96 0.15
CA GLN A 130 -6.21 -2.88 0.51
C GLN A 130 -6.99 -1.99 -0.46
N CYS A 131 -6.45 -0.82 -0.81
CA CYS A 131 -7.13 0.11 -1.68
C CYS A 131 -6.20 1.20 -2.21
N LEU A 132 -6.68 1.89 -3.24
CA LEU A 132 -6.13 3.16 -3.67
C LEU A 132 -6.50 4.25 -2.66
N VAL A 133 -5.58 5.17 -2.40
CA VAL A 133 -5.84 6.35 -1.58
C VAL A 133 -5.66 7.62 -2.39
N GLY A 134 -6.50 8.62 -2.10
CA GLY A 134 -6.33 9.95 -2.66
C GLY A 134 -5.26 10.73 -1.90
N ARG A 135 -4.75 11.79 -2.53
CA ARG A 135 -3.91 12.77 -1.88
C ARG A 135 -4.25 14.18 -2.34
N THR A 136 -4.18 15.13 -1.43
CA THR A 136 -4.40 16.54 -1.74
C THR A 136 -3.24 17.38 -1.21
N LYS A 137 -2.84 18.36 -2.02
CA LYS A 137 -1.77 19.27 -1.63
C LYS A 137 -2.33 20.30 -0.65
N ARG A 138 -1.67 20.43 0.49
CA ARG A 138 -1.99 21.42 1.51
C ARG A 138 -1.11 22.65 1.34
N SER A 139 -1.69 23.82 1.54
CA SER A 139 -0.90 25.03 1.77
C SER A 139 -0.36 24.95 3.19
N VAL A 140 0.94 24.75 3.34
CA VAL A 140 1.64 24.63 4.62
C VAL A 140 2.88 25.51 4.61
N GLU A 141 3.24 25.99 5.80
CA GLU A 141 4.50 26.70 6.02
C GLU A 141 5.71 25.84 5.63
N PRO A 142 6.87 26.46 5.33
CA PRO A 142 8.11 25.74 5.04
C PRO A 142 8.43 24.72 6.15
N GLY A 143 8.52 23.44 5.77
CA GLY A 143 8.78 22.32 6.70
C GLY A 143 7.55 21.53 7.16
N GLY A 144 6.33 21.98 6.81
CA GLY A 144 5.10 21.24 7.08
C GLY A 144 4.85 20.07 6.12
N HIS A 145 3.84 19.25 6.44
CA HIS A 145 3.39 18.14 5.60
C HIS A 145 2.50 18.66 4.45
N PRO A 146 2.98 18.73 3.20
CA PRO A 146 2.26 19.31 2.09
C PRO A 146 1.24 18.34 1.50
N TRP A 147 1.16 17.09 1.97
CA TRP A 147 0.22 16.11 1.46
C TRP A 147 -0.63 15.55 2.60
N ALA A 148 -1.95 15.65 2.43
CA ALA A 148 -2.91 14.91 3.24
C ALA A 148 -3.41 13.70 2.44
N ILE A 149 -3.49 12.55 3.11
CA ILE A 149 -4.03 11.32 2.54
C ILE A 149 -5.54 11.31 2.74
N ILE A 150 -6.25 10.97 1.66
CA ILE A 150 -7.69 10.77 1.65
C ILE A 150 -7.94 9.27 1.54
N ASP A 151 -8.07 8.63 2.69
CA ASP A 151 -8.43 7.21 2.80
C ASP A 151 -9.95 7.07 2.95
N ARG A 152 -10.62 6.51 1.93
CA ARG A 152 -12.06 6.24 1.94
C ARG A 152 -12.42 4.82 2.40
N SER A 153 -11.42 4.01 2.80
CA SER A 153 -11.68 2.67 3.33
C SER A 153 -12.29 2.70 4.72
N THR A 154 -12.09 3.78 5.49
CA THR A 154 -12.60 3.94 6.85
C THR A 154 -14.07 4.36 6.85
N VAL A 155 -14.81 3.93 7.88
CA VAL A 155 -16.26 4.20 8.02
C VAL A 155 -16.56 5.70 8.11
N LEU A 156 -15.64 6.49 8.69
CA LEU A 156 -15.79 7.94 8.88
C LEU A 156 -15.73 8.74 7.56
N ASN A 157 -15.08 8.19 6.52
CA ASN A 157 -14.88 8.88 5.24
C ASN A 157 -15.83 8.39 4.13
N ARG A 158 -16.89 7.66 4.48
CA ARG A 158 -17.94 7.25 3.55
C ARG A 158 -19.03 8.31 3.48
N SER A 159 -19.26 8.84 2.29
CA SER A 159 -20.47 9.62 2.00
C SER A 159 -21.64 8.67 1.77
N TYR A 160 -22.75 8.87 2.47
CA TYR A 160 -24.02 8.21 2.18
C TYR A 160 -25.02 9.25 1.63
N TYR A 161 -25.79 8.84 0.64
CA TYR A 161 -26.93 9.63 0.18
C TYR A 161 -28.02 9.56 1.25
N VAL A 162 -28.46 10.72 1.72
CA VAL A 162 -29.67 10.85 2.55
C VAL A 162 -30.75 11.36 1.61
N PRO A 163 -31.77 10.56 1.28
CA PRO A 163 -32.93 11.05 0.53
C PRO A 163 -33.59 12.16 1.34
N ASP A 164 -34.01 13.23 0.66
CA ASP A 164 -34.92 14.21 1.26
C ASP A 164 -36.25 13.48 1.59
N GLU A 165 -36.77 13.69 2.81
CA GLU A 165 -38.09 13.19 3.23
C GLU A 165 -39.23 13.72 2.36
#